data_AF-A0A7V7BCF1-F1
#
_entry.id   AF-A0A7V7BCF1-F1
#
_cell.length_a   1.000
_cell.length_b   1.000
_cell.length_c   1.000
_cell.angle_alpha   90.00
_cell.angle_beta   90.00
_cell.angle_gamma   90.00
#
_symmetry.space_group_name_H-M   'P 1'
#
loop_
_entity.id
_entity.type
_entity.pdbx_description
1 polymer ?
#
loop_
_entity_poly.entity_id
_entity_poly.type
_entity_poly.pdbx_seq_one_letter_code
_entity_poly.pdbx_strand_id
1 'polypeptide(L)'
;MKNIGSIIGFAIAGIFVMSVWGAFAEAYGIFGGWFAGLAIISIMWFMNHFLELVANEGAFVDMAAGIAVTGTMRDVFLNGAQAGIDSLPTLVFVAIGAVIAGVTAVAIEKMWAERDAAVSKGEDVSM
;
A
#
# COMPACT_ATOMS: atom_id res chain seq x y z
N MET A 1 18.07 9.09 -10.80
CA MET A 1 18.33 8.26 -9.59
C MET A 1 17.04 7.87 -8.87
N LYS A 2 16.07 8.78 -8.70
CA LYS A 2 14.75 8.51 -8.08
C LYS A 2 14.02 7.27 -8.61
N ASN A 3 14.01 7.08 -9.93
CA ASN A 3 13.33 5.94 -10.56
C ASN A 3 14.02 4.60 -10.26
N ILE A 4 15.36 4.59 -10.16
CA ILE A 4 16.13 3.37 -9.83
C ILE A 4 15.90 3.00 -8.35
N GLY A 5 15.93 3.97 -7.45
CA GLY A 5 15.58 3.76 -6.04
C GLY A 5 14.18 3.17 -5.89
N SER A 6 13.21 3.71 -6.61
CA SER A 6 11.83 3.23 -6.58
C SER A 6 11.68 1.80 -7.08
N ILE A 7 12.37 1.44 -8.17
CA ILE A 7 12.39 0.05 -8.67
C ILE A 7 12.95 -0.89 -7.60
N ILE A 8 14.05 -0.52 -6.96
CA ILE A 8 14.68 -1.32 -5.90
C ILE A 8 13.76 -1.42 -4.69
N GLY A 9 13.16 -0.30 -4.24
CA GLY A 9 12.23 -0.27 -3.11
C GLY A 9 11.00 -1.14 -3.34
N PHE A 10 10.39 -1.04 -4.52
CA PHE A 10 9.27 -1.90 -4.92
C PHE A 10 9.65 -3.38 -4.96
N ALA A 11 10.81 -3.71 -5.54
CA ALA A 11 11.28 -5.09 -5.61
C ALA A 11 11.52 -5.67 -4.21
N ILE A 12 12.18 -4.93 -3.32
CA ILE A 12 12.45 -5.37 -1.95
C ILE A 12 11.15 -5.56 -1.17
N ALA A 13 10.23 -4.58 -1.23
CA ALA A 13 8.92 -4.68 -0.59
C ALA A 13 8.16 -5.94 -1.02
N GLY A 14 8.09 -6.17 -2.33
CA GLY A 14 7.44 -7.34 -2.91
C GLY A 14 8.09 -8.66 -2.49
N ILE A 15 9.43 -8.74 -2.50
CA ILE A 15 10.16 -9.96 -2.11
C ILE A 15 9.89 -10.31 -0.65
N PHE A 16 9.94 -9.34 0.27
CA PHE A 16 9.69 -9.60 1.70
C PHE A 16 8.27 -10.09 1.93
N VAL A 17 7.26 -9.42 1.36
CA VAL A 17 5.86 -9.85 1.52
C VAL A 17 5.65 -11.24 0.93
N MET A 18 6.12 -11.49 -0.28
CA MET A 18 5.83 -12.74 -1.01
C MET A 18 6.66 -13.94 -0.54
N SER A 19 7.78 -13.72 0.16
CA SER A 19 8.67 -14.79 0.62
C SER A 19 8.60 -15.04 2.13
N VAL A 20 8.36 -14.00 2.94
CA VAL A 20 8.45 -14.10 4.40
C VAL A 20 7.08 -14.22 5.04
N TRP A 21 6.07 -13.50 4.54
CA TRP A 21 4.75 -13.48 5.18
C TRP A 21 4.12 -14.86 5.25
N GLY A 22 4.08 -15.57 4.11
CA GLY A 22 3.52 -16.92 4.03
C GLY A 22 4.19 -17.90 5.00
N ALA A 23 5.51 -17.85 5.13
CA ALA A 23 6.27 -18.71 6.02
C ALA A 23 5.91 -18.49 7.51
N PHE A 24 5.73 -17.24 7.93
CA PHE A 24 5.30 -16.94 9.29
C PHE A 24 3.84 -17.33 9.55
N ALA A 25 2.96 -17.08 8.57
CA ALA A 25 1.56 -17.47 8.67
C ALA A 25 1.39 -19.00 8.73
N GLU A 26 2.20 -19.75 7.99
CA GLU A 26 2.21 -21.21 8.04
C GLU A 26 2.73 -21.75 9.38
N ALA A 27 3.83 -21.18 9.90
CA ALA A 27 4.45 -21.64 11.14
C ALA A 27 3.65 -21.28 12.41
N TYR A 28 2.98 -20.12 12.44
CA TYR A 28 2.35 -19.59 13.65
C TYR A 28 0.88 -19.17 13.45
N GLY A 29 0.25 -19.60 12.36
CA GLY A 29 -1.14 -19.31 12.04
C GLY A 29 -1.41 -17.81 11.90
N ILE A 30 -2.61 -17.39 12.32
CA ILE A 30 -3.06 -16.00 12.20
C ILE A 30 -2.13 -15.02 12.91
N PHE A 31 -1.59 -15.39 14.08
CA PHE A 31 -0.66 -14.53 14.83
C PHE A 31 0.66 -14.34 14.11
N GLY A 32 1.15 -15.39 13.44
CA GLY A 32 2.31 -15.30 12.55
C GLY A 32 2.08 -14.33 11.40
N GLY A 33 0.91 -14.41 10.77
CA GLY A 33 0.52 -13.50 9.70
C GLY A 33 0.47 -12.03 10.16
N TRP A 34 -0.14 -11.75 11.32
CA TRP A 34 -0.18 -10.40 11.89
C TRP A 34 1.20 -9.89 12.26
N PHE A 35 2.04 -10.73 12.88
CA PHE A 35 3.41 -10.37 13.23
C PHE A 35 4.24 -10.05 11.98
N ALA A 36 4.16 -10.89 10.95
CA ALA A 36 4.86 -10.66 9.69
C ALA A 36 4.37 -9.38 9.01
N GLY A 37 3.06 -9.13 8.99
CA GLY A 37 2.48 -7.90 8.50
C GLY A 37 3.04 -6.68 9.23
N LEU A 38 3.01 -6.68 10.56
CA LEU A 38 3.56 -5.59 11.36
C LEU A 38 5.05 -5.38 11.06
N ALA A 39 5.86 -6.42 11.12
CA ALA A 39 7.31 -6.31 10.96
C ALA A 39 7.71 -5.87 9.55
N ILE A 40 7.18 -6.52 8.51
CA ILE A 40 7.54 -6.23 7.12
C ILE A 40 7.02 -4.84 6.72
N ILE A 41 5.73 -4.56 6.97
CA ILE A 41 5.11 -3.31 6.52
C ILE A 41 5.69 -2.12 7.28
N SER A 42 5.94 -2.21 8.60
CA SER A 42 6.51 -1.07 9.34
C SER A 42 7.93 -0.72 8.89
N ILE A 43 8.78 -1.72 8.67
CA ILE A 43 10.15 -1.50 8.18
C ILE A 43 10.12 -0.92 6.77
N MET A 44 9.33 -1.50 5.87
CA MET A 44 9.24 -1.02 4.49
C MET A 44 8.62 0.37 4.42
N TRP A 45 7.61 0.66 5.24
CA TRP A 45 7.03 1.99 5.35
C TRP A 45 8.07 3.01 5.81
N PHE A 46 8.89 2.65 6.82
CA PHE A 46 9.97 3.51 7.28
C PHE A 46 10.98 3.80 6.15
N MET A 47 11.44 2.76 5.45
CA MET A 47 12.39 2.89 4.34
C MET A 47 11.81 3.74 3.20
N ASN A 48 10.52 3.64 2.92
CA ASN A 48 9.91 4.35 1.79
C ASN A 48 9.54 5.79 2.12
N HIS A 49 9.09 6.09 3.35
CA HIS A 49 8.63 7.44 3.71
C HIS A 49 9.67 8.30 4.45
N PHE A 50 10.62 7.72 5.18
CA PHE A 50 11.67 8.50 5.86
C PHE A 50 12.99 8.51 5.11
N LEU A 51 13.34 7.40 4.45
CA LEU A 51 14.57 7.31 3.66
C LEU A 51 14.32 7.60 2.17
N GLU A 52 13.07 7.88 1.79
CA GLU A 52 12.64 8.20 0.43
C GLU A 52 13.10 7.16 -0.61
N LEU A 53 13.15 5.89 -0.22
CA LEU A 53 13.60 4.81 -1.11
C LEU A 53 12.72 4.70 -2.36
N VAL A 54 11.41 4.90 -2.19
CA VAL A 54 10.43 5.06 -3.28
C VAL A 54 10.08 6.54 -3.43
N ALA A 55 10.12 7.03 -4.66
CA ALA A 55 9.74 8.39 -4.99
C ALA A 55 8.22 8.56 -4.81
N ASN A 56 7.83 9.22 -3.72
CA ASN A 56 6.45 9.55 -3.38
C ASN A 56 6.07 10.94 -3.91
N GLU A 57 6.10 11.13 -5.24
CA GLU A 57 5.70 12.40 -5.86
C GLU A 57 4.16 12.46 -6.00
N GLY A 58 3.49 12.81 -4.89
CA GLY A 58 2.03 12.91 -4.79
C GLY A 58 1.43 11.95 -3.75
N ALA A 59 0.10 11.96 -3.61
CA ALA A 59 -0.60 11.26 -2.53
C ALA A 59 -0.61 9.71 -2.64
N PHE A 60 0.01 9.10 -3.66
CA PHE A 60 -0.39 7.74 -4.08
C PHE A 60 0.70 6.79 -4.60
N VAL A 61 2.00 7.13 -4.55
CA VAL A 61 3.05 6.17 -4.99
C VAL A 61 3.48 5.28 -3.82
N ASP A 62 2.56 4.42 -3.38
CA ASP A 62 2.76 3.50 -2.27
C ASP A 62 3.52 2.23 -2.71
N MET A 63 4.38 1.71 -1.83
CA MET A 63 4.98 0.38 -1.94
C MET A 63 3.99 -0.75 -2.13
N ALA A 64 2.73 -0.55 -1.71
CA ALA A 64 1.62 -1.45 -1.99
C ALA A 64 1.47 -1.76 -3.49
N ALA A 65 1.72 -0.79 -4.37
CA ALA A 65 1.71 -1.02 -5.82
C ALA A 65 2.82 -1.99 -6.25
N GLY A 66 4.05 -1.80 -5.72
CA GLY A 66 5.16 -2.71 -5.94
C GLY A 66 4.85 -4.14 -5.49
N ILE A 67 4.30 -4.27 -4.27
CA ILE A 67 3.88 -5.57 -3.71
C ILE A 67 2.82 -6.23 -4.60
N ALA A 68 1.81 -5.49 -5.06
CA ALA A 68 0.74 -5.99 -5.90
C ALA A 68 1.27 -6.51 -7.25
N VAL A 69 2.16 -5.75 -7.91
CA VAL A 69 2.80 -6.19 -9.16
C VAL A 69 3.64 -7.44 -8.91
N THR A 70 4.47 -7.45 -7.86
CA THR A 70 5.31 -8.61 -7.55
C THR A 70 4.48 -9.87 -7.29
N GLY A 71 3.44 -9.78 -6.45
CA GLY A 71 2.57 -10.93 -6.14
C GLY A 71 1.86 -11.47 -7.37
N THR A 72 1.24 -10.59 -8.15
CA THR A 72 0.51 -10.97 -9.36
C THR A 72 1.44 -11.63 -10.38
N MET A 73 2.58 -11.01 -10.67
CA MET A 73 3.51 -11.53 -11.68
C MET A 73 4.23 -12.79 -11.22
N ARG A 74 4.57 -12.90 -9.92
CA ARG A 74 5.11 -14.14 -9.34
C ARG A 74 4.18 -15.31 -9.63
N ASP A 75 2.90 -15.17 -9.32
CA ASP A 75 1.95 -16.27 -9.47
C ASP A 75 1.64 -16.57 -10.93
N VAL A 76 1.65 -15.57 -11.82
CA VAL A 76 1.60 -15.79 -13.27
C VAL A 76 2.81 -16.59 -13.76
N PHE A 77 4.01 -16.29 -13.28
CA PHE A 77 5.22 -17.01 -13.68
C PHE A 77 5.27 -18.44 -13.13
N LEU A 78 4.78 -18.66 -11.90
CA LEU A 78 4.80 -19.98 -11.26
C LEU A 78 3.66 -20.89 -11.73
N ASN A 79 2.46 -20.32 -11.96
CA ASN A 79 1.23 -21.08 -12.19
C ASN A 79 0.64 -20.85 -13.59
N GLY A 80 1.26 -20.01 -14.41
CA GLY A 80 0.86 -19.71 -15.78
C GLY A 80 -0.11 -18.53 -15.91
N ALA A 81 -0.37 -18.11 -17.15
CA ALA A 81 -1.20 -16.94 -17.46
C ALA A 81 -2.65 -17.04 -16.95
N GLN A 82 -3.19 -18.26 -16.83
CA GLN A 82 -4.54 -18.48 -16.32
C GLN A 82 -4.69 -18.01 -14.86
N ALA A 83 -3.65 -18.17 -14.03
CA ALA A 83 -3.68 -17.66 -12.66
C ALA A 83 -3.85 -16.13 -12.61
N GLY A 84 -3.27 -15.42 -13.58
CA GLY A 84 -3.48 -13.98 -13.74
C GLY A 84 -4.92 -13.64 -14.15
N ILE A 85 -5.50 -14.41 -15.07
CA ILE A 85 -6.91 -14.24 -15.50
C ILE A 85 -7.86 -14.49 -14.34
N ASP A 86 -7.63 -15.57 -13.58
CA ASP A 86 -8.46 -15.96 -12.44
C ASP A 86 -8.36 -14.93 -11.30
N SER A 87 -7.25 -14.17 -11.23
CA SER A 87 -7.07 -13.10 -10.24
C SER A 87 -7.81 -11.80 -10.58
N LEU A 88 -8.29 -11.63 -11.82
CA LEU A 88 -8.91 -10.38 -12.29
C LEU A 88 -10.09 -9.90 -11.42
N PRO A 89 -11.04 -10.75 -10.98
CA PRO A 89 -12.12 -10.30 -10.11
C PRO A 89 -11.60 -9.66 -8.82
N THR A 90 -10.58 -10.27 -8.20
CA THR A 90 -9.96 -9.73 -6.99
C THR A 90 -9.29 -8.39 -7.26
N LEU A 91 -8.52 -8.28 -8.36
CA LEU A 91 -7.86 -7.03 -8.75
C LEU A 91 -8.87 -5.91 -9.04
N VAL A 92 -10.04 -6.23 -9.59
CA VAL A 92 -11.13 -5.27 -9.79
C VAL A 92 -11.65 -4.74 -8.45
N PHE A 93 -11.89 -5.63 -7.46
CA PHE A 93 -12.32 -5.19 -6.13
C PHE A 93 -11.26 -4.35 -5.41
N VAL A 94 -9.98 -4.70 -5.56
CA VAL A 94 -8.87 -3.90 -5.03
C VAL A 94 -8.88 -2.51 -5.67
N ALA A 95 -9.06 -2.41 -6.99
CA ALA A 95 -9.14 -1.13 -7.69
C ALA A 95 -10.35 -0.28 -7.22
N ILE A 96 -11.51 -0.89 -7.03
CA ILE A 96 -12.69 -0.21 -6.48
C ILE A 96 -12.40 0.32 -5.07
N GLY A 97 -11.80 -0.51 -4.21
CA GLY A 97 -11.41 -0.10 -2.86
C GLY A 97 -10.43 1.07 -2.86
N ALA A 98 -9.42 1.03 -3.74
CA ALA A 98 -8.43 2.10 -3.90
C ALA A 98 -9.09 3.42 -4.34
N VAL A 99 -10.05 3.37 -5.27
CA VAL A 99 -10.80 4.55 -5.71
C VAL A 99 -11.63 5.12 -4.56
N ILE A 100 -12.36 4.28 -3.82
CA ILE A 100 -13.18 4.73 -2.69
C ILE A 100 -12.30 5.37 -1.60
N ALA A 101 -11.16 4.75 -1.28
CA ALA A 101 -10.21 5.28 -0.31
C ALA A 101 -9.66 6.65 -0.76
N GLY A 102 -9.26 6.79 -2.03
CA GLY A 102 -8.78 8.05 -2.59
C GLY A 102 -9.83 9.17 -2.56
N VAL A 103 -11.07 8.86 -2.95
CA VAL A 103 -12.19 9.83 -2.89
C VAL A 103 -12.47 10.26 -1.45
N THR A 104 -12.46 9.32 -0.51
CA THR A 104 -12.70 9.59 0.91
C THR A 104 -11.59 10.46 1.50
N ALA A 105 -10.32 10.19 1.17
CA ALA A 105 -9.19 11.00 1.61
C ALA A 105 -9.34 12.47 1.17
N VAL A 106 -9.67 12.70 -0.11
CA VAL A 106 -9.90 14.06 -0.64
C VAL A 106 -11.06 14.76 0.07
N ALA A 107 -12.15 14.04 0.36
CA ALA A 107 -13.30 14.61 1.06
C ALA A 107 -12.92 15.04 2.49
N ILE A 108 -12.15 14.22 3.20
CA ILE A 108 -11.66 14.53 4.55
C ILE A 108 -10.71 15.73 4.54
N GLU A 109 -9.77 15.78 3.59
CA GLU A 109 -8.83 16.91 3.46
C GLU A 109 -9.56 18.24 3.23
N LYS A 110 -10.59 18.25 2.38
CA LYS A 110 -11.43 19.43 2.15
C LYS A 110 -12.18 19.85 3.41
N MET A 111 -12.81 18.90 4.10
CA MET A 111 -13.51 19.16 5.35
C MET A 111 -12.58 19.75 6.42
N TRP A 112 -11.35 19.22 6.55
CA TRP A 112 -10.36 19.78 7.48
C TRP A 112 -9.91 21.19 7.06
N ALA A 113 -9.65 21.43 5.77
CA ALA A 113 -9.27 22.76 5.30
C ALA A 113 -10.38 23.80 5.54
N GLU A 114 -11.64 23.44 5.31
CA GLU A 114 -12.80 24.31 5.58
C GLU A 114 -12.95 24.57 7.09
N ARG A 115 -12.83 23.54 7.93
CA ARG A 115 -12.86 23.66 9.39
C ARG A 115 -11.75 24.58 9.89
N ASP A 116 -10.52 24.38 9.45
CA ASP A 116 -9.37 25.17 9.89
C ASP A 116 -9.50 26.63 9.43
N ALA A 117 -10.07 26.88 8.25
CA ALA A 117 -10.41 28.22 7.78
C ALA A 117 -11.49 28.88 8.65
N ALA A 118 -12.55 28.16 9.05
CA ALA A 118 -13.60 28.65 9.94
C ALA A 118 -13.04 28.99 11.34
N VAL A 119 -12.22 28.11 11.92
CA VAL A 119 -11.50 28.36 13.18
C VAL A 119 -10.64 29.63 13.09
N SER A 120 -9.92 29.81 11.98
CA SER A 120 -9.06 31.01 11.79
C SER A 120 -9.84 32.32 11.74
N LYS A 121 -11.13 32.26 11.38
CA LYS A 121 -12.05 33.41 11.33
C LYS A 121 -12.79 33.63 12.65
N GLY A 122 -12.59 32.78 13.65
CA GLY A 122 -13.31 32.81 14.93
C GLY A 122 -14.76 32.35 14.83
N GLU A 123 -15.11 31.60 13.78
CA GLU A 123 -16.43 30.99 13.65
C GLU A 123 -16.56 29.82 14.65
N ASP A 124 -17.75 29.62 15.24
CA ASP A 124 -18.02 28.46 16.08
C ASP A 124 -18.10 27.22 15.19
N VAL A 125 -17.20 26.28 15.44
CA VAL A 125 -17.08 25.02 14.66
C VAL A 125 -17.46 23.81 15.51
N SER A 126 -18.27 24.02 16.56
CA SER A 126 -18.89 22.91 17.29
C SER A 126 -19.68 22.03 16.31
N MET A 127 -19.17 20.81 16.13
CA MET A 127 -19.89 19.71 15.46
C MET A 127 -20.92 19.10 16.41
#